data_AF-A0A8J4DDB7-F1
#
_entry.id   AF-A0A8J4DDB7-F1
#
_cell.length_a   1.000
_cell.length_b   1.000
_cell.length_c   1.000
_cell.angle_alpha   90.00
_cell.angle_beta   90.00
_cell.angle_gamma   90.00
#
_symmetry.space_group_name_H-M   'P 1'
#
loop_
_entity.id
_entity.type
_entity.pdbx_description
1 polymer ?
#
loop_
_entity_poly.entity_id
_entity_poly.type
_entity_poly.pdbx_seq_one_letter_code
_entity_poly.pdbx_strand_id
1 'polypeptide(L)'
;MLEAAPPLRPRLFSAASSQRLRGPAAAHLLVALVSYKTPLQRRKTGLCSAYLGRLSSQEGREGKEHLVAVWTETGSMRLPRSPETPLILVGPGTGVAPFRAFLEERYAVLLELQGGKGTALTQKPQPGQEPRGEQDGHGSSQPTQPPQPPLTGNRHSSQQLSRLQAGEQQQQQEHAQGPQVSGVSSNMRPAPCCLFFGCRGRETDFYYREQWEQYMREGVLDPGCGLITAFSRDPLKPAEAAAATVAAPPPPPQEARDGSPTAIATAGGGGGGGSGKVYVTHRIREYGAMLWRQLSEGGAVVFVSGSAKRMPEGVAAAFTDVAAQYGGLDPAAAAAFVRQLQLKGRYHVEAWS
;
A
#
# COMPACT_ATOMS: atom_id res chain seq x y z
N MET A 1 21.50 -21.31 -25.36
CA MET A 1 20.32 -21.06 -24.48
C MET A 1 20.57 -19.93 -23.49
N LEU A 2 21.69 -19.91 -22.76
CA LEU A 2 21.99 -18.84 -21.80
C LEU A 2 22.14 -17.46 -22.49
N GLU A 3 22.71 -17.41 -23.69
CA GLU A 3 22.85 -16.18 -24.49
C GLU A 3 21.53 -15.63 -25.04
N ALA A 4 20.49 -16.46 -25.13
CA ALA A 4 19.19 -16.06 -25.68
C ALA A 4 18.17 -15.69 -24.60
N ALA A 5 18.45 -15.98 -23.33
CA ALA A 5 17.54 -15.70 -22.23
C ALA A 5 17.74 -14.25 -21.73
N PRO A 6 16.67 -13.47 -21.54
CA PRO A 6 16.81 -12.14 -20.96
C PRO A 6 17.32 -12.26 -19.51
N PRO A 7 18.15 -11.31 -19.04
CA PRO A 7 18.62 -11.32 -17.66
C PRO A 7 17.45 -11.18 -16.69
N LEU A 8 17.59 -11.81 -15.52
CA LEU A 8 16.60 -11.69 -14.45
C LEU A 8 16.55 -10.24 -13.99
N ARG A 9 15.37 -9.63 -14.09
CA ARG A 9 15.19 -8.24 -13.67
C ARG A 9 14.89 -8.15 -12.18
N PRO A 10 15.41 -7.10 -11.51
CA PRO A 10 14.99 -6.75 -10.17
C PRO A 10 13.48 -6.49 -10.06
N ARG A 11 12.92 -6.63 -8.84
CA ARG A 11 11.53 -6.28 -8.56
C ARG A 11 11.44 -5.19 -7.50
N LEU A 12 10.79 -4.08 -7.86
CA LEU A 12 10.54 -2.96 -6.97
C LEU A 12 9.29 -3.21 -6.12
N PHE A 13 9.34 -2.73 -4.88
CA PHE A 13 8.24 -2.73 -3.93
C PHE A 13 8.22 -1.38 -3.21
N SER A 14 7.03 -0.85 -2.95
CA SER A 14 6.90 0.32 -2.08
C SER A 14 7.22 -0.09 -0.63
N ALA A 15 8.07 0.69 0.04
CA ALA A 15 8.41 0.46 1.44
C ALA A 15 7.16 0.55 2.32
N ALA A 16 7.03 -0.37 3.27
CA ALA A 16 5.90 -0.45 4.18
C ALA A 16 6.20 0.02 5.60
N SER A 17 7.34 0.67 5.82
CA SER A 17 7.79 1.16 7.12
C SER A 17 8.41 2.55 7.07
N SER A 18 8.31 3.29 8.18
CA SER A 18 9.06 4.53 8.39
C SER A 18 10.42 4.24 9.02
N GLN A 19 11.48 4.85 8.48
CA GLN A 19 12.82 4.80 9.10
C GLN A 19 12.88 5.58 10.41
N ARG A 20 12.05 6.61 10.60
CA ARG A 20 11.95 7.36 11.87
C ARG A 20 11.43 6.47 12.99
N LEU A 21 10.47 5.59 12.69
CA LEU A 21 9.93 4.65 13.67
C LEU A 21 10.78 3.38 13.83
N ARG A 22 11.33 2.83 12.74
CA ARG A 22 12.00 1.52 12.72
C ARG A 22 13.52 1.59 12.82
N GLY A 23 14.10 2.78 12.69
CA GLY A 23 15.54 2.98 12.56
C GLY A 23 16.06 2.64 11.17
N PRO A 24 17.37 2.88 10.92
CA PRO A 24 17.99 2.67 9.60
C PRO A 24 18.23 1.20 9.25
N ALA A 25 18.22 0.30 10.25
CA ALA A 25 18.57 -1.11 10.09
C ALA A 25 17.40 -2.00 9.65
N ALA A 26 16.17 -1.48 9.57
CA ALA A 26 14.98 -2.27 9.27
C ALA A 26 14.12 -1.61 8.21
N ALA A 27 13.70 -2.40 7.23
CA ALA A 27 12.73 -2.03 6.21
C ALA A 27 11.68 -3.14 6.06
N HIS A 28 10.41 -2.78 5.96
CA HIS A 28 9.32 -3.73 5.80
C HIS A 28 8.77 -3.70 4.39
N LEU A 29 8.34 -4.85 3.88
CA LEU A 29 7.67 -5.00 2.60
C LEU A 29 6.30 -5.65 2.79
N LEU A 30 5.32 -5.25 2.00
CA LEU A 30 4.05 -5.96 1.83
C LEU A 30 4.00 -6.57 0.43
N VAL A 31 4.06 -7.89 0.34
CA VAL A 31 4.17 -8.62 -0.93
C VAL A 31 3.01 -9.59 -1.09
N ALA A 32 2.20 -9.39 -2.13
CA ALA A 32 1.21 -10.39 -2.53
C ALA A 32 1.89 -11.55 -3.28
N LEU A 33 1.60 -12.79 -2.87
CA LEU A 33 2.03 -13.96 -3.62
C LEU A 33 1.34 -14.01 -4.98
N VAL A 34 2.14 -14.07 -6.04
CA VAL A 34 1.64 -14.14 -7.42
C VAL A 34 1.57 -15.60 -7.82
N SER A 35 0.35 -16.08 -8.07
CA SER A 35 0.08 -17.41 -8.62
C SER A 35 -1.14 -17.32 -9.53
N TYR A 36 -1.02 -17.82 -10.77
CA TYR A 36 -2.11 -17.81 -11.74
C TYR A 36 -2.07 -19.06 -12.63
N LYS A 37 -3.23 -19.41 -13.20
CA LYS A 37 -3.33 -20.45 -14.23
C LYS A 37 -3.28 -19.79 -15.61
N THR A 38 -2.46 -20.35 -16.49
CA THR A 38 -2.41 -19.97 -17.92
C THR A 38 -3.63 -20.53 -18.65
N PRO A 39 -3.95 -20.04 -19.87
CA PRO A 39 -5.00 -20.62 -20.71
C PRO A 39 -4.82 -22.13 -20.93
N LEU A 40 -3.58 -22.60 -20.97
CA LEU A 40 -3.22 -24.02 -21.07
C LEU A 40 -3.28 -24.77 -19.73
N GLN A 41 -4.00 -24.25 -18.74
CA GLN A 41 -4.16 -24.81 -17.39
C GLN A 41 -2.88 -25.03 -16.58
N ARG A 42 -1.73 -24.54 -17.05
CA ARG A 42 -0.47 -24.60 -16.29
C ARG A 42 -0.46 -23.52 -15.22
N ARG A 43 -0.11 -23.90 -13.99
CA ARG A 43 0.12 -22.96 -12.88
C ARG A 43 1.47 -22.27 -13.07
N LYS A 44 1.48 -20.94 -13.00
CA LYS A 44 2.69 -20.11 -12.98
C LYS A 44 2.72 -19.29 -11.71
N THR A 45 3.91 -19.07 -11.15
CA THR A 45 4.14 -18.25 -9.98
C THR A 45 5.08 -17.10 -10.30
N GLY A 46 4.96 -16.00 -9.55
CA GLY A 46 5.93 -14.90 -9.62
C GLY A 46 7.26 -15.33 -9.02
N LEU A 47 8.37 -15.09 -9.71
CA LEU A 47 9.72 -15.50 -9.25
C LEU A 47 10.07 -14.86 -7.89
N CYS A 48 9.99 -13.53 -7.81
CA CYS A 48 10.36 -12.79 -6.60
C CYS A 48 9.40 -13.06 -5.42
N SER A 49 8.09 -12.98 -5.65
CA SER A 49 7.12 -13.20 -4.56
C SER A 49 7.11 -14.64 -4.05
N ALA A 50 7.28 -15.64 -4.91
CA ALA A 50 7.43 -17.03 -4.46
C ALA A 50 8.78 -17.27 -3.76
N TYR A 51 9.86 -16.60 -4.17
CA TYR A 51 11.13 -16.64 -3.46
C TYR A 51 10.98 -16.10 -2.03
N LEU A 52 10.45 -14.87 -1.87
CA LEU A 52 10.22 -14.27 -0.56
C LEU A 52 9.24 -15.07 0.30
N GLY A 53 8.17 -15.60 -0.30
CA GLY A 53 7.21 -16.46 0.40
C GLY A 53 7.86 -17.72 0.98
N ARG A 54 8.78 -18.36 0.23
CA ARG A 54 9.52 -19.53 0.72
C ARG A 54 10.45 -19.18 1.88
N LEU A 55 11.13 -18.03 1.83
CA LEU A 55 11.98 -17.60 2.94
C LEU A 55 11.15 -17.39 4.21
N SER A 56 10.00 -16.71 4.10
CA SER A 56 9.11 -16.48 5.25
C SER A 56 8.58 -17.78 5.88
N SER A 57 8.24 -18.79 5.07
CA SER A 57 7.83 -20.10 5.59
C SER A 57 8.95 -20.91 6.27
N GLN A 58 10.22 -20.53 6.04
CA GLN A 58 11.39 -21.20 6.62
C GLN A 58 11.86 -20.59 7.94
N GLU A 59 11.44 -19.36 8.27
CA GLU A 59 11.81 -18.62 9.49
C GLU A 59 11.47 -19.36 10.81
N GLY A 60 10.59 -20.37 10.76
CA GLY A 60 10.20 -21.16 11.93
C GLY A 60 11.01 -22.44 12.19
N ARG A 61 11.89 -22.87 11.27
CA ARG A 61 12.50 -24.21 11.38
C ARG A 61 13.89 -24.22 12.03
N GLU A 62 14.70 -23.17 11.90
CA GLU A 62 16.08 -23.18 12.44
C GLU A 62 16.63 -21.80 12.86
N GLY A 63 15.82 -20.74 12.92
CA GLY A 63 16.31 -19.39 13.28
C GLY A 63 17.39 -18.83 12.34
N LYS A 64 17.45 -19.35 11.12
CA LYS A 64 18.48 -19.02 10.13
C LYS A 64 18.16 -17.71 9.44
N GLU A 65 19.07 -16.75 9.52
CA GLU A 65 18.97 -15.50 8.76
C GLU A 65 19.11 -15.77 7.25
N HIS A 66 18.29 -15.09 6.45
CA HIS A 66 18.33 -15.18 5.00
C HIS A 66 18.92 -13.90 4.41
N LEU A 67 19.96 -14.04 3.59
CA LEU A 67 20.54 -12.92 2.86
C LEU A 67 19.75 -12.67 1.58
N VAL A 68 19.25 -11.45 1.43
CA VAL A 68 18.53 -10.99 0.23
C VAL A 68 19.20 -9.72 -0.27
N ALA A 69 19.66 -9.72 -1.52
CA ALA A 69 20.22 -8.53 -2.14
C ALA A 69 19.12 -7.50 -2.41
N VAL A 70 19.30 -6.30 -1.88
CA VAL A 70 18.36 -5.18 -2.00
C VAL A 70 19.11 -3.89 -2.30
N TRP A 71 18.45 -2.95 -2.95
CA TRP A 71 18.87 -1.55 -3.07
C TRP A 71 17.63 -0.67 -2.87
N THR A 72 17.84 0.61 -2.60
CA THR A 72 16.77 1.58 -2.44
C THR A 72 16.73 2.54 -3.62
N GLU A 73 15.53 2.96 -3.99
CA GLU A 73 15.30 4.04 -4.94
C GLU A 73 14.42 5.09 -4.28
N THR A 74 14.65 6.35 -4.62
CA THR A 74 13.82 7.44 -4.10
C THR A 74 12.44 7.37 -4.77
N GLY A 75 11.40 7.11 -3.97
CA GLY A 75 10.02 7.04 -4.44
C GLY A 75 9.45 8.39 -4.88
N SER A 76 8.36 8.35 -5.65
CA SER A 76 7.63 9.53 -6.14
C SER A 76 6.72 10.17 -5.10
N MET A 77 6.25 9.41 -4.12
CA MET A 77 5.39 9.93 -3.04
C MET A 77 6.22 10.40 -1.85
N ARG A 78 6.01 11.64 -1.43
CA ARG A 78 6.63 12.21 -0.23
C ARG A 78 5.56 12.83 0.64
N LEU A 79 5.71 12.68 1.96
CA LEU A 79 4.84 13.37 2.90
C LEU A 79 4.99 14.91 2.76
N PRO A 80 3.90 15.67 2.98
CA PRO A 80 3.99 17.11 3.13
C PRO A 80 4.98 17.49 4.23
N ARG A 81 5.70 18.62 4.05
CA ARG A 81 6.70 19.09 5.03
C ARG A 81 6.10 19.31 6.42
N SER A 82 4.87 19.83 6.48
CA SER A 82 4.17 20.03 7.74
C SER A 82 3.39 18.76 8.14
N PRO A 83 3.66 18.17 9.32
CA PRO A 83 2.79 17.15 9.91
C PRO A 83 1.36 17.64 10.18
N GLU A 84 1.07 18.95 10.21
CA GLU A 84 -0.32 19.44 10.36
C GLU A 84 -1.11 19.36 9.06
N THR A 85 -0.49 19.03 7.93
CA THR A 85 -1.23 18.82 6.68
C THR A 85 -2.03 17.52 6.77
N PRO A 86 -3.37 17.55 6.61
CA PRO A 86 -4.21 16.36 6.63
C PRO A 86 -3.93 15.47 5.41
N LEU A 87 -4.01 14.15 5.60
CA LEU A 87 -3.75 13.19 4.54
C LEU A 87 -5.01 12.38 4.22
N ILE A 88 -5.28 12.22 2.92
CA ILE A 88 -6.28 11.29 2.39
C ILE A 88 -5.54 10.20 1.62
N LEU A 89 -5.53 8.99 2.17
CA LEU A 89 -4.73 7.86 1.68
C LEU A 89 -5.67 6.82 1.05
N VAL A 90 -5.52 6.52 -0.25
CA VAL A 90 -6.39 5.58 -0.98
C VAL A 90 -5.56 4.42 -1.49
N GLY A 91 -5.59 3.29 -0.78
CA GLY A 91 -4.68 2.16 -1.02
C GLY A 91 -5.34 0.80 -0.89
N PRO A 92 -6.09 0.32 -1.90
CA PRO A 92 -6.65 -1.03 -1.87
C PRO A 92 -5.57 -2.12 -2.03
N GLY A 93 -5.74 -3.24 -1.33
CA GLY A 93 -4.85 -4.39 -1.36
C GLY A 93 -3.43 -4.02 -0.94
N THR A 94 -2.43 -4.47 -1.72
CA THR A 94 -1.02 -4.11 -1.46
C THR A 94 -0.72 -2.63 -1.72
N GLY A 95 -1.66 -1.87 -2.29
CA GLY A 95 -1.62 -0.41 -2.37
C GLY A 95 -1.46 0.28 -1.01
N VAL A 96 -1.79 -0.39 0.09
CA VAL A 96 -1.67 0.16 1.44
C VAL A 96 -0.22 0.22 1.94
N ALA A 97 0.74 -0.46 1.28
CA ALA A 97 2.13 -0.54 1.72
C ALA A 97 2.77 0.83 2.03
N PRO A 98 2.85 1.80 1.09
CA PRO A 98 3.42 3.10 1.40
C PRO A 98 2.62 3.89 2.45
N PHE A 99 1.32 3.62 2.59
CA PHE A 99 0.49 4.30 3.58
C PHE A 99 0.72 3.77 4.98
N ARG A 100 1.10 2.49 5.13
CA ARG A 100 1.64 2.00 6.40
C ARG A 100 2.90 2.79 6.80
N ALA A 101 3.82 3.02 5.86
CA ALA A 101 5.02 3.82 6.14
C ALA A 101 4.66 5.27 6.52
N PHE A 102 3.71 5.90 5.83
CA PHE A 102 3.28 7.27 6.13
C PHE A 102 2.64 7.38 7.51
N LEU A 103 1.80 6.40 7.88
CA LEU A 103 1.16 6.36 9.19
C LEU A 103 2.17 6.05 10.30
N GLU A 104 3.16 5.18 10.05
CA GLU A 104 4.28 4.98 10.96
C GLU A 104 5.10 6.26 11.18
N GLU A 105 5.34 7.05 10.11
CA GLU A 105 6.04 8.34 10.21
C GLU A 105 5.25 9.33 11.07
N ARG A 106 3.94 9.45 10.83
CA ARG A 106 3.05 10.31 11.61
C ARG A 106 2.96 9.87 13.06
N TYR A 107 2.96 8.57 13.32
CA TYR A 107 3.01 8.01 14.66
C TYR A 107 4.33 8.29 15.37
N ALA A 108 5.47 8.18 14.67
CA ALA A 108 6.78 8.50 15.23
C ALA A 108 6.85 9.97 15.71
N VAL A 109 6.38 10.91 14.88
CA VAL A 109 6.29 12.32 15.26
C VAL A 109 5.39 12.50 16.50
N LEU A 110 4.27 11.80 16.58
CA LEU A 110 3.36 11.86 17.72
C LEU A 110 4.01 11.32 19.01
N LEU A 111 4.75 10.21 18.95
CA LEU A 111 5.49 9.65 20.08
C LEU A 111 6.59 10.58 20.59
N GLU A 112 7.30 11.25 19.69
CA GLU A 112 8.33 12.23 20.04
C GLU A 112 7.74 13.42 20.80
N LEU A 113 6.58 13.92 20.37
CA LEU A 113 5.85 14.99 21.07
C LEU A 113 5.34 14.56 22.46
N GLN A 114 5.05 13.27 22.65
CA GLN A 114 4.61 12.72 23.93
C GLN A 114 5.77 12.42 24.90
N GLY A 115 7.02 12.68 24.52
CA GLY A 115 8.16 12.72 25.45
C GLY A 115 8.77 11.36 25.81
N GLY A 116 9.12 10.54 24.82
CA GLY A 116 10.04 9.40 25.04
C GLY A 116 9.52 8.26 25.93
N LYS A 117 8.20 8.21 26.21
CA LYS A 117 7.53 7.09 26.90
C LYS A 117 6.76 6.18 25.93
N GLY A 118 7.22 6.05 24.69
CA GLY A 118 6.70 5.05 23.77
C GLY A 118 7.41 3.71 24.01
N THR A 119 6.71 2.73 24.57
CA THR A 119 7.18 1.34 24.55
C THR A 119 7.43 0.95 23.09
N ALA A 120 8.71 0.76 22.74
CA ALA A 120 9.09 0.21 21.45
C ALA A 120 8.53 -1.22 21.36
N LEU A 121 7.34 -1.36 20.76
CA LEU A 121 6.82 -2.66 20.40
C LEU A 121 7.53 -3.11 19.13
N THR A 122 8.60 -3.89 19.33
CA THR A 122 9.08 -4.89 18.36
C THR A 122 7.92 -5.83 18.07
N GLN A 123 7.09 -5.48 17.08
CA GLN A 123 6.26 -6.47 16.42
C GLN A 123 7.22 -7.38 15.65
N LYS A 124 7.59 -8.50 16.27
CA LYS A 124 8.12 -9.65 15.55
C LYS A 124 7.05 -10.02 14.50
N PRO A 125 7.40 -10.21 13.22
CA PRO A 125 6.42 -10.59 12.21
C PRO A 125 5.69 -11.86 12.67
N GLN A 126 4.36 -11.81 12.77
CA GLN A 126 3.57 -13.00 13.03
C GLN A 126 3.57 -13.87 11.76
N PRO A 127 4.04 -15.12 11.82
CA PRO A 127 3.90 -16.04 10.71
C PRO A 127 2.42 -16.34 10.46
N GLY A 128 2.06 -16.43 9.18
CA GLY A 128 0.70 -16.59 8.71
C GLY A 128 -0.04 -17.78 9.31
N GLN A 129 -1.35 -17.61 9.47
CA GLN A 129 -2.28 -18.69 9.78
C GLN A 129 -2.30 -19.68 8.59
N GLU A 130 -1.69 -20.84 8.74
CA GLU A 130 -1.89 -21.99 7.84
C GLU A 130 -2.93 -22.97 8.42
N PRO A 131 -3.73 -23.63 7.57
CA PRO A 131 -4.77 -24.57 8.00
C PRO A 131 -4.16 -25.89 8.51
N ARG A 132 -4.80 -26.47 9.52
CA ARG A 132 -4.37 -27.70 10.21
C ARG A 132 -4.29 -28.91 9.26
N GLY A 133 -3.19 -29.65 9.35
CA GLY A 133 -2.97 -30.97 8.77
C GLY A 133 -2.13 -31.84 9.73
N GLU A 134 -2.38 -33.15 9.69
CA GLU A 134 -2.12 -34.18 10.71
C GLU A 134 -0.68 -34.41 11.19
N GLN A 135 -0.61 -34.97 12.40
CA GLN A 135 0.58 -35.39 13.15
C GLN A 135 1.12 -36.75 12.68
N ASP A 136 2.45 -36.88 12.72
CA ASP A 136 3.27 -38.06 13.04
C ASP A 136 4.71 -37.51 13.13
N GLY A 137 5.66 -37.82 14.01
CA GLY A 137 5.90 -38.91 14.94
C GLY A 137 7.42 -39.23 14.87
N HIS A 138 8.13 -39.07 15.99
CA HIS A 138 9.45 -39.64 16.35
C HIS A 138 10.77 -38.86 16.11
N GLY A 139 11.62 -38.88 17.16
CA GLY A 139 13.06 -39.17 17.04
C GLY A 139 14.05 -38.06 17.42
N SER A 140 14.55 -38.09 18.67
CA SER A 140 15.62 -37.22 19.17
C SER A 140 17.01 -37.61 18.64
N SER A 141 17.86 -36.64 18.30
CA SER A 141 19.32 -36.81 18.21
C SER A 141 20.03 -35.45 18.35
N GLN A 142 21.08 -35.38 19.18
CA GLN A 142 21.85 -34.18 19.51
C GLN A 142 22.72 -33.67 18.33
N PRO A 143 23.03 -32.35 18.25
CA PRO A 143 23.85 -31.80 17.17
C PRO A 143 25.36 -31.78 17.50
N THR A 144 26.17 -32.29 16.57
CA THR A 144 27.63 -32.09 16.49
C THR A 144 27.97 -30.86 15.63
N GLN A 145 28.92 -30.04 16.07
CA GLN A 145 29.40 -28.83 15.36
C GLN A 145 30.04 -29.16 14.00
N PRO A 146 29.82 -28.35 12.94
CA PRO A 146 30.55 -28.47 11.68
C PRO A 146 31.87 -27.67 11.71
N PRO A 147 32.95 -28.16 11.07
CA PRO A 147 34.24 -27.48 11.01
C PRO A 147 34.24 -26.34 9.97
N GLN A 148 35.05 -25.30 10.24
CA GLN A 148 35.24 -24.16 9.33
C GLN A 148 36.18 -24.50 8.16
N PRO A 149 35.92 -23.96 6.94
CA PRO A 149 36.81 -24.16 5.80
C PRO A 149 38.01 -23.21 5.79
N PRO A 150 39.17 -23.61 5.24
CA PRO A 150 40.38 -22.81 5.21
C PRO A 150 40.32 -21.70 4.14
N LEU A 151 40.78 -20.52 4.50
CA LEU A 151 40.98 -19.39 3.60
C LEU A 151 42.24 -19.62 2.75
N THR A 152 42.06 -19.77 1.43
CA THR A 152 43.17 -19.64 0.46
C THR A 152 42.99 -18.34 -0.31
N GLY A 153 44.05 -17.53 -0.29
CA GLY A 153 44.04 -16.13 -0.69
C GLY A 153 44.09 -15.91 -2.20
N ASN A 154 43.49 -14.79 -2.62
CA ASN A 154 43.81 -14.16 -3.89
C ASN A 154 44.12 -12.67 -3.63
N ARG A 155 45.33 -12.22 -4.00
CA ARG A 155 45.91 -10.92 -3.62
C ARG A 155 45.29 -9.69 -4.31
N HIS A 156 44.22 -9.85 -5.07
CA HIS A 156 43.46 -8.72 -5.66
C HIS A 156 42.28 -8.26 -4.79
N SER A 157 41.93 -8.99 -3.74
CA SER A 157 40.78 -8.66 -2.89
C SER A 157 41.07 -7.54 -1.88
N SER A 158 42.34 -7.30 -1.50
CA SER A 158 42.67 -6.30 -0.48
C SER A 158 42.38 -4.88 -0.94
N GLN A 159 42.76 -4.48 -2.17
CA GLN A 159 42.48 -3.13 -2.67
C GLN A 159 40.99 -2.89 -2.99
N GLN A 160 40.25 -3.93 -3.37
CA GLN A 160 38.79 -3.84 -3.55
C GLN A 160 38.05 -3.78 -2.21
N LEU A 161 38.48 -4.55 -1.21
CA LEU A 161 37.97 -4.45 0.15
C LEU A 161 38.31 -3.09 0.79
N SER A 162 39.50 -2.55 0.57
CA SER A 162 39.86 -1.21 1.06
C SER A 162 39.06 -0.09 0.40
N ARG A 163 38.69 -0.22 -0.89
CA ARG A 163 37.81 0.74 -1.58
C ARG A 163 36.35 0.61 -1.17
N LEU A 164 35.88 -0.60 -0.91
CA LEU A 164 34.54 -0.85 -0.36
C LEU A 164 34.44 -0.33 1.08
N GLN A 165 35.46 -0.57 1.92
CA GLN A 165 35.53 -0.08 3.29
C GLN A 165 35.71 1.45 3.38
N ALA A 166 36.47 2.06 2.46
CA ALA A 166 36.57 3.51 2.36
C ALA A 166 35.25 4.15 1.86
N GLY A 167 34.57 3.50 0.92
CA GLY A 167 33.22 3.90 0.46
C GLY A 167 32.16 3.74 1.55
N GLU A 168 32.25 2.70 2.37
CA GLU A 168 31.41 2.48 3.55
C GLU A 168 31.68 3.51 4.66
N GLN A 169 32.93 3.89 4.91
CA GLN A 169 33.26 4.94 5.87
C GLN A 169 32.83 6.33 5.41
N GLN A 170 32.92 6.62 4.11
CA GLN A 170 32.45 7.89 3.53
C GLN A 170 30.92 7.95 3.48
N GLN A 171 30.24 6.83 3.19
CA GLN A 171 28.77 6.72 3.32
C GLN A 171 28.30 6.75 4.78
N GLN A 172 29.08 6.23 5.75
CA GLN A 172 28.77 6.32 7.18
C GLN A 172 28.99 7.74 7.73
N GLN A 173 29.98 8.49 7.23
CA GLN A 173 30.15 9.91 7.56
C GLN A 173 29.05 10.79 6.94
N GLU A 174 28.58 10.49 5.73
CA GLU A 174 27.44 11.18 5.11
C GLU A 174 26.09 10.74 5.72
N HIS A 175 25.92 9.48 6.15
CA HIS A 175 24.70 8.98 6.84
C HIS A 175 24.59 9.39 8.31
N ALA A 176 25.68 9.79 8.97
CA ALA A 176 25.62 10.39 10.31
C ALA A 176 24.92 11.77 10.31
N GLN A 177 24.77 12.38 9.13
CA GLN A 177 23.95 13.55 8.87
C GLN A 177 22.88 13.20 7.84
N GLY A 178 21.98 12.27 8.18
CA GLY A 178 20.67 12.19 7.52
C GLY A 178 20.02 13.58 7.50
N PRO A 179 19.10 13.89 6.55
CA PRO A 179 18.49 15.21 6.47
C PRO A 179 17.83 15.51 7.82
N GLN A 180 18.53 16.32 8.61
CA GLN A 180 18.01 16.93 9.81
C GLN A 180 16.88 17.82 9.29
N VAL A 181 15.64 17.34 9.40
CA VAL A 181 14.48 18.22 9.26
C VAL A 181 14.46 19.06 10.54
N SER A 182 15.40 20.01 10.60
CA SER A 182 15.43 21.09 11.56
C SER A 182 14.21 21.94 11.29
N GLY A 183 13.10 21.67 12.00
CA GLY A 183 11.88 22.42 11.78
C GLY A 183 10.61 21.90 12.43
N VAL A 184 10.59 20.75 13.11
CA VAL A 184 9.42 20.37 13.90
C VAL A 184 9.48 21.11 15.23
N SER A 185 8.80 22.26 15.29
CA SER A 185 8.56 22.98 16.55
C SER A 185 7.83 22.06 17.54
N SER A 186 8.16 22.14 18.82
CA SER A 186 7.66 21.27 19.90
C SER A 186 6.13 21.23 20.08
N ASN A 187 5.38 22.03 19.32
CA ASN A 187 3.93 22.16 19.40
C ASN A 187 3.18 21.63 18.15
N MET A 188 3.87 21.15 17.11
CA MET A 188 3.23 20.77 15.83
C MET A 188 2.69 19.33 15.86
N ARG A 189 1.45 19.15 16.30
CA ARG A 189 0.79 17.82 16.31
C ARG A 189 0.43 17.37 14.89
N PRO A 190 0.70 16.09 14.54
CA PRO A 190 0.23 15.54 13.29
C PRO A 190 -1.29 15.67 13.13
N ALA A 191 -1.74 16.21 11.99
CA ALA A 191 -3.15 16.19 11.66
C ALA A 191 -3.62 14.76 11.42
N PRO A 192 -4.84 14.39 11.90
CA PRO A 192 -5.40 13.07 11.68
C PRO A 192 -5.48 12.71 10.20
N CYS A 193 -5.17 11.45 9.88
CA CYS A 193 -5.20 10.92 8.53
C CYS A 193 -6.50 10.14 8.28
N CYS A 194 -6.95 10.10 7.03
CA CYS A 194 -8.05 9.25 6.56
C CYS A 194 -7.49 8.19 5.59
N LEU A 195 -7.72 6.92 5.89
CA LEU A 195 -7.31 5.77 5.07
C LEU A 195 -8.54 5.09 4.45
N PHE A 196 -8.60 5.13 3.11
CA PHE A 196 -9.52 4.35 2.30
C PHE A 196 -8.82 3.03 1.90
N PHE A 197 -9.15 1.96 2.60
CA PHE A 197 -8.63 0.62 2.36
C PHE A 197 -9.68 -0.26 1.69
N GLY A 198 -9.27 -1.10 0.75
CA GLY A 198 -10.17 -2.03 0.09
C GLY A 198 -9.52 -3.40 -0.08
N CYS A 199 -10.28 -4.45 0.19
CA CYS A 199 -9.82 -5.83 0.01
C CYS A 199 -10.98 -6.75 -0.40
N ARG A 200 -10.76 -8.06 -0.44
CA ARG A 200 -11.81 -9.03 -0.80
C ARG A 200 -12.79 -9.17 0.34
N GLY A 201 -12.30 -9.41 1.55
CA GLY A 201 -13.16 -9.61 2.71
C GLY A 201 -12.43 -9.44 4.02
N ARG A 202 -13.18 -9.07 5.06
CA ARG A 202 -12.65 -8.72 6.39
C ARG A 202 -11.79 -9.82 7.00
N GLU A 203 -12.21 -11.07 6.83
CA GLU A 203 -11.55 -12.25 7.43
C GLU A 203 -10.54 -12.91 6.48
N THR A 204 -10.28 -12.32 5.30
CA THR A 204 -9.44 -12.96 4.27
C THR A 204 -8.15 -12.20 4.01
N ASP A 205 -8.23 -10.91 3.74
CA ASP A 205 -7.10 -10.10 3.27
C ASP A 205 -7.13 -8.67 3.80
N PHE A 206 -7.63 -8.49 5.03
CA PHE A 206 -7.60 -7.22 5.74
C PHE A 206 -6.24 -6.98 6.41
N TYR A 207 -5.29 -6.54 5.61
CA TYR A 207 -3.92 -6.26 6.06
C TYR A 207 -3.88 -5.23 7.19
N TYR A 208 -3.07 -5.51 8.22
CA TYR A 208 -2.74 -4.63 9.33
C TYR A 208 -3.93 -4.12 10.16
N ARG A 209 -5.04 -4.86 10.20
CA ARG A 209 -6.26 -4.49 10.95
C ARG A 209 -5.95 -3.96 12.37
N GLU A 210 -5.22 -4.73 13.16
CA GLU A 210 -4.88 -4.37 14.55
C GLU A 210 -4.06 -3.07 14.63
N GLN A 211 -3.15 -2.86 13.68
CA GLN A 211 -2.34 -1.65 13.60
C GLN A 211 -3.20 -0.43 13.23
N TRP A 212 -4.18 -0.58 12.34
CA TRP A 212 -5.13 0.50 12.03
C TRP A 212 -6.00 0.84 13.24
N GLU A 213 -6.52 -0.17 13.93
CA GLU A 213 -7.31 0.00 15.15
C GLU A 213 -6.49 0.70 16.25
N GLN A 214 -5.19 0.39 16.35
CA GLN A 214 -4.26 1.13 17.21
C GLN A 214 -4.13 2.59 16.77
N TYR A 215 -3.88 2.86 15.48
CA TYR A 215 -3.71 4.23 14.98
C TYR A 215 -4.96 5.10 15.10
N MET A 216 -6.16 4.50 15.09
CA MET A 216 -7.40 5.20 15.45
C MET A 216 -7.42 5.61 16.93
N ARG A 217 -7.00 4.72 17.84
CA ARG A 217 -6.94 5.00 19.29
C ARG A 217 -5.89 6.07 19.64
N GLU A 218 -4.75 6.03 18.97
CA GLU A 218 -3.63 6.96 19.19
C GLU A 218 -3.82 8.32 18.48
N GLY A 219 -4.89 8.47 17.68
CA GLY A 219 -5.20 9.70 16.95
C GLY A 219 -4.33 9.97 15.72
N VAL A 220 -3.60 8.97 15.23
CA VAL A 220 -2.87 9.05 13.94
C VAL A 220 -3.85 8.98 12.77
N LEU A 221 -4.82 8.06 12.87
CA LEU A 221 -6.03 8.05 12.06
C LEU A 221 -7.14 8.77 12.83
N ASP A 222 -7.99 9.50 12.11
CA ASP A 222 -9.13 10.19 12.72
C ASP A 222 -10.06 9.18 13.46
N PRO A 223 -10.39 9.37 14.75
CA PRO A 223 -11.19 8.39 15.50
C PRO A 223 -12.60 8.16 14.94
N GLY A 224 -13.20 9.13 14.23
CA GLY A 224 -14.55 9.04 13.69
C GLY A 224 -14.60 8.52 12.25
N CYS A 225 -13.61 8.83 11.44
CA CYS A 225 -13.61 8.53 10.00
C CYS A 225 -12.24 8.15 9.41
N GLY A 226 -11.26 7.85 10.25
CA GLY A 226 -9.87 7.62 9.85
C GLY A 226 -9.63 6.29 9.13
N LEU A 227 -10.50 5.30 9.30
CA LEU A 227 -10.41 4.01 8.60
C LEU A 227 -11.72 3.70 7.88
N ILE A 228 -11.71 3.84 6.56
CA ILE A 228 -12.86 3.64 5.69
C ILE A 228 -12.59 2.42 4.81
N THR A 229 -13.37 1.36 5.00
CA THR A 229 -13.10 0.05 4.39
C THR A 229 -14.11 -0.32 3.31
N ALA A 230 -13.62 -0.95 2.24
CA ALA A 230 -14.41 -1.51 1.16
C ALA A 230 -14.13 -3.00 0.99
N PHE A 231 -15.10 -3.85 1.35
CA PHE A 231 -14.99 -5.30 1.21
C PHE A 231 -15.75 -5.75 -0.05
N SER A 232 -15.00 -6.12 -1.09
CA SER A 232 -15.57 -6.36 -2.42
C SER A 232 -16.29 -7.70 -2.58
N ARG A 233 -16.15 -8.62 -1.62
CA ARG A 233 -16.77 -9.96 -1.63
C ARG A 233 -17.57 -10.28 -0.37
N ASP A 234 -17.50 -9.44 0.65
CA ASP A 234 -18.36 -9.60 1.83
C ASP A 234 -19.80 -9.21 1.47
N PRO A 235 -20.81 -9.86 2.07
CA PRO A 235 -22.20 -9.46 1.90
C PRO A 235 -22.41 -8.03 2.43
N LEU A 236 -23.15 -7.22 1.68
CA LEU A 236 -23.54 -5.87 2.12
C LEU A 236 -24.36 -5.96 3.41
N LYS A 237 -24.03 -5.10 4.38
CA LYS A 237 -24.94 -4.91 5.51
C LYS A 237 -26.25 -4.27 5.02
N PRO A 238 -27.41 -4.55 5.64
CA PRO A 238 -28.70 -4.00 5.22
C PRO A 238 -28.70 -2.45 5.12
N ALA A 239 -28.01 -1.76 6.02
CA ALA A 239 -27.87 -0.29 5.99
C ALA A 239 -27.02 0.23 4.80
N GLU A 240 -26.02 -0.52 4.38
CA GLU A 240 -25.15 -0.17 3.24
C GLU A 240 -25.82 -0.49 1.90
N ALA A 241 -26.63 -1.55 1.86
CA ALA A 241 -27.44 -1.90 0.71
C ALA A 241 -28.50 -0.82 0.41
N ALA A 242 -29.09 -0.22 1.45
CA ALA A 242 -30.05 0.87 1.32
C ALA A 242 -29.43 2.20 0.85
N ALA A 243 -28.17 2.46 1.20
CA ALA A 243 -27.44 3.65 0.71
C ALA A 243 -26.96 3.50 -0.74
N ALA A 244 -26.59 2.29 -1.16
CA ALA A 244 -26.11 2.00 -2.52
C ALA A 244 -27.19 2.16 -3.60
N THR A 245 -28.47 2.03 -3.26
CA THR A 245 -29.62 2.22 -4.17
C THR A 245 -29.98 3.69 -4.41
N VAL A 246 -29.55 4.61 -3.54
CA VAL A 246 -29.91 6.05 -3.62
C VAL A 246 -28.90 6.84 -4.48
N ALA A 247 -27.74 6.27 -4.82
CA ALA A 247 -26.65 6.95 -5.53
C ALA A 247 -26.57 6.69 -7.05
N ALA A 248 -27.57 6.03 -7.65
CA ALA A 248 -27.60 5.81 -9.10
C ALA A 248 -28.37 6.96 -9.80
N PRO A 249 -27.75 7.73 -10.71
CA PRO A 249 -28.49 8.70 -11.51
C PRO A 249 -29.49 7.97 -12.43
N PRO A 250 -30.69 8.54 -12.68
CA PRO A 250 -31.68 7.90 -13.55
C PRO A 250 -31.09 7.73 -14.97
N PRO A 251 -31.39 6.61 -15.64
CA PRO A 251 -30.96 6.41 -17.02
C PRO A 251 -31.55 7.53 -17.91
N PRO A 252 -30.80 8.01 -18.92
CA PRO A 252 -31.31 9.03 -19.83
C PRO A 252 -32.57 8.51 -20.55
N PRO A 253 -33.55 9.38 -20.85
CA PRO A 253 -34.77 8.98 -21.53
C PRO A 253 -34.44 8.41 -22.91
N GLN A 254 -34.86 7.16 -23.16
CA GLN A 254 -34.70 6.51 -24.45
C GLN A 254 -35.71 7.09 -25.43
N GLU A 255 -35.23 7.80 -26.44
CA GLU A 255 -36.05 8.17 -27.60
C GLU A 255 -36.38 6.92 -28.42
N ALA A 256 -37.68 6.71 -28.66
CA ALA A 256 -38.17 5.63 -29.51
C ALA A 256 -37.77 5.87 -30.97
N ARG A 257 -37.15 4.87 -31.60
CA ARG A 257 -37.04 4.78 -33.06
C ARG A 257 -37.40 3.38 -33.54
N ASP A 258 -38.48 3.33 -34.29
CA ASP A 258 -38.98 2.21 -35.09
C ASP A 258 -38.07 1.91 -36.30
N GLY A 259 -38.04 0.63 -36.74
CA GLY A 259 -37.73 0.25 -38.13
C GLY A 259 -36.54 -0.68 -38.35
N SER A 260 -36.82 -1.98 -38.45
CA SER A 260 -35.97 -3.16 -38.69
C SER A 260 -35.30 -3.23 -40.10
N PRO A 261 -34.56 -4.30 -40.48
CA PRO A 261 -33.32 -4.88 -39.92
C PRO A 261 -32.20 -4.95 -40.98
N THR A 262 -30.94 -5.16 -40.56
CA THR A 262 -29.92 -6.08 -41.13
C THR A 262 -28.53 -5.64 -40.67
N ALA A 263 -27.82 -6.46 -39.88
CA ALA A 263 -26.39 -6.77 -40.02
C ALA A 263 -25.79 -7.40 -38.75
N ILE A 264 -25.20 -8.58 -38.95
CA ILE A 264 -23.86 -8.99 -38.50
C ILE A 264 -23.57 -8.84 -37.00
N ALA A 265 -23.56 -10.00 -36.35
CA ALA A 265 -23.02 -10.22 -35.02
C ALA A 265 -21.57 -9.73 -34.91
N THR A 266 -21.37 -8.64 -34.17
CA THR A 266 -20.11 -8.35 -33.49
C THR A 266 -20.46 -8.15 -32.02
N ALA A 267 -20.02 -9.09 -31.19
CA ALA A 267 -20.31 -9.11 -29.76
C ALA A 267 -19.67 -7.91 -29.05
N GLY A 268 -20.49 -6.90 -28.78
CA GLY A 268 -20.27 -5.93 -27.72
C GLY A 268 -20.97 -6.35 -26.42
N GLY A 269 -20.51 -5.78 -25.32
CA GLY A 269 -21.20 -5.77 -24.02
C GLY A 269 -20.24 -5.19 -22.97
N GLY A 270 -20.36 -3.95 -22.51
CA GLY A 270 -21.59 -3.21 -22.20
C GLY A 270 -21.79 -3.23 -20.67
N GLY A 271 -21.89 -2.05 -20.06
CA GLY A 271 -21.87 -1.84 -18.61
C GLY A 271 -22.83 -2.74 -17.81
N GLY A 272 -22.32 -3.30 -16.72
CA GLY A 272 -23.11 -4.10 -15.78
C GLY A 272 -23.54 -3.27 -14.57
N GLY A 273 -24.85 -3.03 -14.45
CA GLY A 273 -25.47 -2.63 -13.20
C GLY A 273 -25.46 -3.75 -12.16
N GLY A 274 -25.50 -3.37 -10.88
CA GLY A 274 -26.13 -4.16 -9.82
C GLY A 274 -25.39 -5.40 -9.27
N SER A 275 -24.07 -5.39 -9.11
CA SER A 275 -23.43 -6.36 -8.20
C SER A 275 -23.12 -5.67 -6.87
N GLY A 276 -23.59 -6.21 -5.75
CA GLY A 276 -23.40 -5.66 -4.39
C GLY A 276 -21.95 -5.62 -3.87
N LYS A 277 -20.99 -5.31 -4.73
CA LYS A 277 -19.57 -5.20 -4.42
C LYS A 277 -19.25 -3.78 -3.99
N VAL A 278 -18.58 -3.63 -2.85
CA VAL A 278 -18.10 -2.33 -2.37
C VAL A 278 -16.65 -2.13 -2.76
N TYR A 279 -16.36 -1.00 -3.39
CA TYR A 279 -15.00 -0.55 -3.72
C TYR A 279 -14.70 0.78 -3.02
N VAL A 280 -13.42 1.12 -2.93
CA VAL A 280 -12.97 2.39 -2.34
C VAL A 280 -13.59 3.61 -3.03
N THR A 281 -13.90 3.51 -4.33
CA THR A 281 -14.59 4.55 -5.10
C THR A 281 -16.03 4.78 -4.63
N HIS A 282 -16.72 3.76 -4.14
CA HIS A 282 -18.05 3.90 -3.55
C HIS A 282 -17.94 4.63 -2.21
N ARG A 283 -16.97 4.23 -1.38
CA ARG A 283 -16.70 4.87 -0.10
C ARG A 283 -16.26 6.33 -0.24
N ILE A 284 -15.47 6.67 -1.26
CA ILE A 284 -15.12 8.08 -1.53
C ILE A 284 -16.37 8.93 -1.76
N ARG A 285 -17.35 8.43 -2.52
CA ARG A 285 -18.61 9.14 -2.76
C ARG A 285 -19.46 9.23 -1.50
N GLU A 286 -19.57 8.13 -0.74
CA GLU A 286 -20.30 8.07 0.53
C GLU A 286 -19.77 9.09 1.55
N TYR A 287 -18.45 9.23 1.65
CA TYR A 287 -17.79 10.20 2.55
C TYR A 287 -17.51 11.55 1.87
N GLY A 288 -18.18 11.84 0.75
CA GLY A 288 -17.88 12.99 -0.10
C GLY A 288 -18.00 14.34 0.60
N ALA A 289 -18.98 14.53 1.49
CA ALA A 289 -19.14 15.79 2.24
C ALA A 289 -17.90 16.12 3.10
N MET A 290 -17.36 15.10 3.77
CA MET A 290 -16.17 15.22 4.60
C MET A 290 -14.93 15.49 3.72
N LEU A 291 -14.77 14.73 2.64
CA LEU A 291 -13.66 14.88 1.71
C LEU A 291 -13.64 16.27 1.06
N TRP A 292 -14.80 16.76 0.64
CA TRP A 292 -14.91 18.09 0.06
C TRP A 292 -14.38 19.17 1.01
N ARG A 293 -14.84 19.19 2.26
CA ARG A 293 -14.36 20.14 3.29
C ARG A 293 -12.84 20.08 3.48
N GLN A 294 -12.29 18.87 3.56
CA GLN A 294 -10.84 18.67 3.70
C GLN A 294 -10.04 19.14 2.48
N LEU A 295 -10.61 19.01 1.28
CA LEU A 295 -9.95 19.39 0.03
C LEU A 295 -10.08 20.88 -0.29
N SER A 296 -11.27 21.47 -0.13
CA SER A 296 -11.55 22.88 -0.44
C SER A 296 -10.91 23.83 0.57
N GLU A 297 -11.04 23.52 1.86
CA GLU A 297 -10.66 24.42 2.96
C GLU A 297 -9.51 23.85 3.79
N GLY A 298 -9.55 22.54 4.09
CA GLY A 298 -8.62 21.88 5.02
C GLY A 298 -7.19 21.67 4.52
N GLY A 299 -6.88 22.01 3.28
CA GLY A 299 -5.52 21.87 2.73
C GLY A 299 -5.04 20.43 2.56
N ALA A 300 -5.93 19.44 2.65
CA ALA A 300 -5.57 18.02 2.62
C ALA A 300 -4.83 17.62 1.33
N VAL A 301 -3.95 16.63 1.45
CA VAL A 301 -3.20 16.02 0.33
C VAL A 301 -3.66 14.59 0.13
N VAL A 302 -4.00 14.27 -1.12
CA VAL A 302 -4.45 12.94 -1.55
C VAL A 302 -3.27 12.13 -2.07
N PHE A 303 -3.17 10.88 -1.62
CA PHE A 303 -2.27 9.89 -2.18
C PHE A 303 -3.06 8.65 -2.60
N VAL A 304 -2.79 8.15 -3.80
CA VAL A 304 -3.44 6.98 -4.38
C VAL A 304 -2.38 5.94 -4.73
N SER A 305 -2.53 4.72 -4.22
CA SER A 305 -1.57 3.65 -4.47
C SER A 305 -2.22 2.30 -4.77
N GLY A 306 -1.68 1.54 -5.72
CA GLY A 306 -2.14 0.19 -6.04
C GLY A 306 -2.12 -0.17 -7.53
N SER A 307 -3.15 -0.88 -8.00
CA SER A 307 -3.15 -1.42 -9.37
C SER A 307 -3.32 -0.33 -10.45
N ALA A 308 -2.39 -0.24 -11.39
CA ALA A 308 -2.41 0.70 -12.52
C ALA A 308 -3.47 0.41 -13.61
N LYS A 309 -4.36 -0.57 -13.38
CA LYS A 309 -5.44 -0.88 -14.31
C LYS A 309 -6.52 0.21 -14.22
N ARG A 310 -7.68 -0.10 -13.66
CA ARG A 310 -8.82 0.84 -13.59
C ARG A 310 -8.85 1.68 -12.31
N MET A 311 -7.98 1.41 -11.34
CA MET A 311 -8.09 2.00 -10.01
C MET A 311 -7.80 3.51 -10.00
N PRO A 312 -6.70 4.02 -10.60
CA PRO A 312 -6.40 5.46 -10.57
C PRO A 312 -7.49 6.32 -11.22
N GLU A 313 -7.96 5.92 -12.41
CA GLU A 313 -9.02 6.61 -13.14
C GLU A 313 -10.35 6.59 -12.36
N GLY A 314 -10.70 5.43 -11.79
CA GLY A 314 -11.92 5.29 -10.99
C GLY A 314 -11.90 6.13 -9.71
N VAL A 315 -10.74 6.26 -9.07
CA VAL A 315 -10.55 7.11 -7.88
C VAL A 315 -10.62 8.60 -8.27
N ALA A 316 -9.96 9.02 -9.34
CA ALA A 316 -10.02 10.40 -9.82
C ALA A 316 -11.45 10.81 -10.22
N ALA A 317 -12.19 9.91 -10.87
CA ALA A 317 -13.60 10.11 -11.17
C ALA A 317 -14.44 10.25 -9.89
N ALA A 318 -14.21 9.40 -8.88
CA ALA A 318 -14.92 9.52 -7.61
C ALA A 318 -14.67 10.86 -6.89
N PHE A 319 -13.44 11.38 -6.91
CA PHE A 319 -13.16 12.73 -6.39
C PHE A 319 -13.79 13.85 -7.24
N THR A 320 -13.88 13.65 -8.55
CA THR A 320 -14.59 14.58 -9.45
C THR A 320 -16.07 14.63 -9.10
N ASP A 321 -16.71 13.47 -8.87
CA ASP A 321 -18.11 13.40 -8.44
C ASP A 321 -18.33 14.09 -7.09
N VAL A 322 -17.39 13.92 -6.14
CA VAL A 322 -17.42 14.63 -4.86
C VAL A 322 -17.36 16.15 -5.05
N ALA A 323 -16.47 16.64 -5.93
CA ALA A 323 -16.35 18.06 -6.21
C ALA A 323 -17.61 18.63 -6.89
N ALA A 324 -18.23 17.88 -7.80
CA ALA A 324 -19.48 18.27 -8.43
C ALA A 324 -20.63 18.34 -7.41
N GLN A 325 -20.82 17.26 -6.64
CA GLN A 325 -21.94 17.14 -5.72
C GLN A 325 -21.86 18.10 -4.53
N TYR A 326 -20.71 18.17 -3.85
CA TYR A 326 -20.57 18.92 -2.60
C TYR A 326 -19.98 20.31 -2.79
N GLY A 327 -19.30 20.54 -3.92
CA GLY A 327 -18.83 21.87 -4.32
C GLY A 327 -19.82 22.65 -5.19
N GLY A 328 -20.90 22.02 -5.67
CA GLY A 328 -21.84 22.64 -6.60
C GLY A 328 -21.18 22.99 -7.95
N LEU A 329 -20.09 22.30 -8.31
CA LEU A 329 -19.34 22.55 -9.53
C LEU A 329 -20.00 21.86 -10.71
N ASP A 330 -20.02 22.53 -11.86
CA ASP A 330 -20.34 21.86 -13.12
C ASP A 330 -19.29 20.78 -13.47
N PRO A 331 -19.59 19.86 -14.40
CA PRO A 331 -18.68 18.76 -14.73
C PRO A 331 -17.28 19.20 -15.17
N ALA A 332 -17.17 20.31 -15.89
CA ALA A 332 -15.88 20.81 -16.38
C ALA A 332 -15.06 21.42 -15.23
N ALA A 333 -15.72 22.21 -14.37
CA ALA A 333 -15.12 22.80 -13.18
C ALA A 333 -14.70 21.73 -12.16
N ALA A 334 -15.50 20.67 -11.97
CA ALA A 334 -15.16 19.55 -11.10
C ALA A 334 -13.91 18.79 -11.57
N ALA A 335 -13.82 18.50 -12.88
CA ALA A 335 -12.63 17.87 -13.46
C ALA A 335 -11.40 18.79 -13.37
N ALA A 336 -11.60 20.10 -13.58
CA ALA A 336 -10.54 21.09 -13.44
C ALA A 336 -10.04 21.19 -11.99
N PHE A 337 -10.91 21.04 -10.99
CA PHE A 337 -10.54 21.04 -9.57
C PHE A 337 -9.55 19.92 -9.24
N VAL A 338 -9.84 18.68 -9.66
CA VAL A 338 -8.93 17.54 -9.44
C VAL A 338 -7.60 17.75 -10.17
N ARG A 339 -7.61 18.26 -11.40
CA ARG A 339 -6.38 18.64 -12.12
C ARG A 339 -5.59 19.73 -11.38
N GLN A 340 -6.26 20.72 -10.80
CA GLN A 340 -5.59 21.75 -10.00
C GLN A 340 -4.94 21.18 -8.73
N LEU A 341 -5.56 20.19 -8.08
CA LEU A 341 -4.92 19.49 -6.95
C LEU A 341 -3.63 18.79 -7.39
N GLN A 342 -3.62 18.14 -8.56
CA GLN A 342 -2.41 17.52 -9.11
C GLN A 342 -1.32 18.56 -9.39
N LEU A 343 -1.66 19.65 -10.07
CA LEU A 343 -0.73 20.75 -10.39
C LEU A 343 -0.14 21.40 -9.14
N LYS A 344 -0.92 21.49 -8.06
CA LYS A 344 -0.48 22.03 -6.76
C LYS A 344 0.27 21.01 -5.89
N GLY A 345 0.51 19.79 -6.39
CA GLY A 345 1.15 18.73 -5.60
C GLY A 345 0.30 18.27 -4.40
N ARG A 346 -1.03 18.39 -4.49
CA ARG A 346 -2.01 17.96 -3.48
C ARG A 346 -2.74 16.67 -3.87
N TYR A 347 -2.41 16.07 -5.02
CA TYR A 347 -2.94 14.79 -5.46
C TYR A 347 -1.84 13.98 -6.15
N HIS A 348 -1.47 12.85 -5.57
CA HIS A 348 -0.37 11.99 -6.03
C HIS A 348 -0.86 10.58 -6.34
N VAL A 349 -0.30 9.97 -7.37
CA VAL A 349 -0.61 8.60 -7.77
C VAL A 349 0.67 7.81 -7.97
N GLU A 350 0.75 6.65 -7.33
CA GLU A 350 1.78 5.64 -7.58
C GLU A 350 1.08 4.30 -7.88
N ALA A 351 1.15 3.81 -9.11
CA ALA A 351 0.43 2.61 -9.50
C ALA A 351 1.27 1.65 -10.33
N TRP A 352 1.02 0.35 -10.17
CA TRP A 352 1.78 -0.72 -10.84
C TRP A 352 0.86 -1.81 -11.44
N SER A 353 1.37 -2.50 -12.46
CA SER A 353 0.63 -3.52 -13.23
C SER A 353 0.97 -4.95 -12.84
#